data_AF-A0A2W5F2J5-F1
#
_entry.id   AF-A0A2W5F2J5-F1
#
_cell.length_a   1.000
_cell.length_b   1.000
_cell.length_c   1.000
_cell.angle_alpha   90.00
_cell.angle_beta   90.00
_cell.angle_gamma   90.00
#
_symmetry.space_group_name_H-M   'P 1'
#
loop_
_entity.id
_entity.type
_entity.pdbx_description
1 polymer ?
#
loop_
_entity_poly.entity_id
_entity_poly.type
_entity_poly.pdbx_seq_one_letter_code
_entity_poly.pdbx_strand_id
1 'polypeptide(L)'
;MYRYTINVIVFLLALSPIGFLNAQDSLSPKVFKQTIEANTNAVLIDVRTPKEFEEGHLEKAKNIDFKNPNFLQKIDSLNRNTPIYLYCLAGSRSSAAAQKLKANGFTNIKQLDGGYLAWKNDNLPIATNSISKDEYTKDDLQKVLESHTKVLVDFNAPWCGPCLVLAPKIKKIEKEFTGKVFIERVNVDKAPALTQSMNIRSIPLLVLFENGKPIKALEGNQSLKEIRQFLQ
;
A
#
# COMPACT_ATOMS: atom_id res chain seq x y z
N MET A 1 48.39 -69.69 12.02
CA MET A 1 47.04 -69.67 11.43
C MET A 1 46.38 -68.35 11.85
N TYR A 2 46.67 -67.25 11.14
CA TYR A 2 46.22 -65.90 11.51
C TYR A 2 44.86 -65.61 10.88
N ARG A 3 43.84 -65.31 11.71
CA ARG A 3 42.50 -64.91 11.26
C ARG A 3 42.43 -63.38 11.32
N TYR A 4 42.38 -62.74 10.16
CA TYR A 4 42.09 -61.30 10.04
C TYR A 4 40.58 -61.09 10.02
N THR A 5 40.05 -60.32 10.97
CA THR A 5 38.69 -59.80 10.95
C THR A 5 38.69 -58.43 10.27
N ILE A 6 38.09 -58.35 9.08
CA ILE A 6 37.90 -57.08 8.36
C ILE A 6 36.68 -56.38 8.96
N ASN A 7 36.90 -55.31 9.73
CA ASN A 7 35.83 -54.39 10.13
C ASN A 7 35.59 -53.40 8.98
N VAL A 8 34.51 -53.60 8.22
CA VAL A 8 34.05 -52.62 7.22
C VAL A 8 33.28 -51.52 7.94
N ILE A 9 33.93 -50.37 8.16
CA ILE A 9 33.27 -49.16 8.64
C ILE A 9 32.58 -48.51 7.44
N VAL A 10 31.27 -48.66 7.34
CA VAL A 10 30.44 -47.95 6.35
C VAL A 10 30.24 -46.53 6.85
N PHE A 11 30.98 -45.58 6.29
CA PHE A 11 30.75 -44.16 6.48
C PHE A 11 29.50 -43.74 5.69
N LEU A 12 28.35 -43.71 6.36
CA LEU A 12 27.12 -43.12 5.83
C LEU A 12 27.33 -41.60 5.74
N LEU A 13 27.73 -41.12 4.56
CA LEU A 13 27.69 -39.71 4.20
C LEU A 13 26.23 -39.25 4.27
N ALA A 14 25.87 -38.62 5.39
CA ALA A 14 24.62 -37.88 5.51
C ALA A 14 24.68 -36.69 4.55
N LEU A 15 24.11 -36.87 3.35
CA LEU A 15 23.74 -35.76 2.48
C LEU A 15 22.69 -34.94 3.22
N SER A 16 23.14 -33.88 3.89
CA SER A 16 22.26 -32.84 4.41
C SER A 16 21.40 -32.32 3.25
N PRO A 17 20.07 -32.30 3.37
CA PRO A 17 19.24 -31.72 2.32
C PRO A 17 19.61 -30.25 2.20
N ILE A 18 20.20 -29.89 1.06
CA ILE A 18 20.31 -28.51 0.63
C ILE A 18 18.88 -27.98 0.70
N GLY A 19 18.63 -27.02 1.60
CA GLY A 19 17.30 -26.49 1.85
C GLY A 19 16.70 -25.98 0.55
N PHE A 20 15.75 -26.72 -0.01
CA PHE A 20 14.94 -26.26 -1.12
C PHE A 20 14.22 -24.99 -0.67
N LEU A 21 14.32 -23.93 -1.46
CA LEU A 21 13.49 -22.74 -1.30
C LEU A 21 12.03 -23.21 -1.42
N ASN A 22 11.28 -23.23 -0.31
CA ASN A 22 9.86 -23.55 -0.35
C ASN A 22 9.14 -22.48 -1.18
N ALA A 23 8.66 -22.85 -2.37
CA ALA A 23 7.80 -22.04 -3.23
C ALA A 23 6.47 -21.64 -2.54
N GLN A 24 6.15 -22.28 -1.41
CA GLN A 24 4.95 -22.06 -0.60
C GLN A 24 4.85 -20.64 0.02
N ASP A 25 5.98 -19.96 0.22
CA ASP A 25 6.02 -18.67 0.93
C ASP A 25 5.68 -17.47 0.02
N SER A 26 5.60 -17.65 -1.30
CA SER A 26 5.23 -16.59 -2.26
C SER A 26 3.79 -16.79 -2.72
N LEU A 27 2.93 -15.80 -2.48
CA LEU A 27 1.49 -15.90 -2.74
C LEU A 27 1.06 -14.92 -3.84
N SER A 28 0.17 -15.37 -4.72
CA SER A 28 -0.48 -14.49 -5.70
C SER A 28 -1.29 -13.39 -5.01
N PRO A 29 -1.56 -12.24 -5.66
CA PRO A 29 -2.23 -11.11 -5.00
C PRO A 29 -3.57 -11.46 -4.35
N LYS A 30 -4.41 -12.25 -5.03
CA LYS A 30 -5.72 -12.67 -4.50
C LYS A 30 -5.60 -13.58 -3.27
N VAL A 31 -4.68 -14.55 -3.28
CA VAL A 31 -4.43 -15.45 -2.14
C VAL A 31 -3.78 -14.68 -0.99
N PHE A 32 -2.85 -13.78 -1.30
CA PHE A 32 -2.22 -12.91 -0.31
C PHE A 32 -3.27 -12.07 0.40
N LYS A 33 -4.18 -11.39 -0.34
CA LYS A 33 -5.30 -10.62 0.21
C LYS A 33 -6.19 -11.46 1.12
N GLN A 34 -6.66 -12.60 0.63
CA GLN A 34 -7.55 -13.48 1.41
C GLN A 34 -6.91 -13.92 2.73
N THR A 35 -5.62 -14.29 2.69
CA THR A 35 -4.95 -14.84 3.87
C THR A 35 -4.52 -13.76 4.87
N ILE A 36 -4.19 -12.53 4.45
CA ILE A 36 -3.90 -11.42 5.37
C ILE A 36 -5.17 -10.90 6.04
N GLU A 37 -6.30 -10.87 5.34
CA GLU A 37 -7.60 -10.47 5.89
C GLU A 37 -8.13 -11.48 6.92
N ALA A 38 -7.87 -12.77 6.71
CA ALA A 38 -8.24 -13.82 7.65
C ALA A 38 -7.33 -13.88 8.90
N ASN A 39 -6.21 -13.15 8.93
CA ASN A 39 -5.24 -13.22 10.01
C ASN A 39 -5.06 -11.86 10.71
N THR A 40 -5.91 -11.61 11.70
CA THR A 40 -5.91 -10.36 12.48
C THR A 40 -4.64 -10.13 13.30
N ASN A 41 -3.86 -11.19 13.56
CA ASN A 41 -2.61 -11.12 14.30
C ASN A 41 -1.39 -10.91 13.40
N ALA A 42 -1.53 -10.96 12.08
CA ALA A 42 -0.43 -10.81 11.15
C ALA A 42 0.02 -9.34 11.02
N VAL A 43 1.29 -9.15 10.66
CA VAL A 43 1.87 -7.84 10.37
C VAL A 43 2.17 -7.76 8.88
N LEU A 44 1.55 -6.79 8.21
CA LEU A 44 1.84 -6.45 6.83
C LEU A 44 2.94 -5.39 6.77
N ILE A 45 4.01 -5.66 6.04
CA ILE A 45 5.19 -4.82 5.93
C ILE A 45 5.46 -4.49 4.46
N ASP A 46 5.53 -3.19 4.18
CA ASP A 46 6.02 -2.64 2.94
C ASP A 46 7.49 -2.24 3.11
N VAL A 47 8.38 -2.88 2.36
CA VAL A 47 9.82 -2.61 2.46
C VAL A 47 10.35 -1.63 1.40
N ARG A 48 9.46 -0.89 0.74
CA ARG A 48 9.82 0.22 -0.16
C ARG A 48 10.25 1.46 0.62
N THR A 49 10.73 2.47 -0.11
CA THR A 49 11.06 3.77 0.48
C THR A 49 9.80 4.47 1.01
N PRO A 50 9.92 5.41 1.97
CA PRO A 50 8.78 6.17 2.46
C PRO A 50 8.02 6.92 1.36
N LYS A 51 8.75 7.45 0.37
CA LYS A 51 8.14 8.13 -0.78
C LYS A 51 7.23 7.20 -1.58
N GLU A 52 7.71 6.00 -1.93
CA GLU A 52 6.90 4.99 -2.65
C GLU A 52 5.68 4.55 -1.83
N PHE A 53 5.82 4.47 -0.50
CA PHE A 53 4.73 4.11 0.40
C PHE A 53 3.66 5.21 0.45
N GLU A 54 4.06 6.48 0.58
CA GLU A 54 3.16 7.63 0.58
C GLU A 54 2.38 7.80 -0.74
N GLU A 55 2.96 7.38 -1.87
CA GLU A 55 2.32 7.43 -3.20
C GLU A 55 1.27 6.33 -3.43
N GLY A 56 1.20 5.31 -2.57
CA GLY A 56 0.35 4.14 -2.81
C GLY A 56 0.84 2.93 -2.04
N HIS A 57 0.08 2.35 -1.12
CA HIS A 57 0.48 1.13 -0.38
C HIS A 57 -0.73 0.25 -0.07
N LEU A 58 -0.53 -1.00 0.35
CA LEU A 58 -1.62 -1.88 0.78
C LEU A 58 -2.21 -1.40 2.11
N GLU A 59 -3.51 -1.55 2.30
CA GLU A 59 -4.18 -1.13 3.53
C GLU A 59 -3.56 -1.79 4.78
N LYS A 60 -3.39 -1.00 5.86
CA LYS A 60 -2.79 -1.44 7.14
C LYS A 60 -1.32 -1.86 7.09
N ALA A 61 -0.65 -1.69 5.95
CA ALA A 61 0.79 -1.96 5.84
C ALA A 61 1.60 -0.99 6.71
N LYS A 62 2.66 -1.50 7.35
CA LYS A 62 3.70 -0.71 8.02
C LYS A 62 4.87 -0.53 7.08
N ASN A 63 5.38 0.71 6.93
CA ASN A 63 6.58 0.93 6.12
C ASN A 63 7.86 0.68 6.92
N ILE A 64 8.67 -0.28 6.46
CA ILE A 64 10.03 -0.53 6.97
C ILE A 64 10.99 -0.62 5.79
N ASP A 65 11.49 0.52 5.35
CA ASP A 65 12.38 0.64 4.18
C ASP A 65 13.61 -0.27 4.28
N PHE A 66 13.73 -1.23 3.36
CA PHE A 66 14.85 -2.16 3.28
C PHE A 66 16.20 -1.48 2.99
N LYS A 67 16.18 -0.34 2.30
CA LYS A 67 17.40 0.43 1.98
C LYS A 67 17.90 1.24 3.17
N ASN A 68 17.09 1.40 4.21
CA ASN A 68 17.49 2.10 5.41
C ASN A 68 18.60 1.30 6.13
N PRO A 69 19.73 1.94 6.51
CA PRO A 69 20.81 1.24 7.21
C PRO A 69 20.35 0.62 8.54
N ASN A 70 19.32 1.17 9.17
CA ASN A 70 18.75 0.69 10.43
C ASN A 70 17.62 -0.34 10.23
N PHE A 71 17.52 -0.98 9.06
CA PHE A 71 16.48 -1.98 8.77
C PHE A 71 16.43 -3.10 9.82
N LEU A 72 17.59 -3.66 10.19
CA LEU A 72 17.69 -4.75 11.18
C LEU A 72 17.15 -4.32 12.56
N GLN A 73 17.56 -3.15 13.03
CA GLN A 73 17.07 -2.60 14.30
C GLN A 73 15.55 -2.40 14.31
N LYS A 74 14.98 -1.97 13.17
CA LYS A 74 13.52 -1.79 13.06
C LYS A 74 12.76 -3.11 13.12
N ILE A 75 13.26 -4.16 12.45
CA ILE A 75 12.62 -5.48 12.51
C ILE A 75 12.81 -6.16 13.86
N ASP A 76 13.87 -5.82 14.62
CA ASP A 76 14.08 -6.38 15.96
C ASP A 76 12.95 -6.08 16.93
N SER A 77 12.26 -4.95 16.74
CA SER A 77 11.08 -4.58 17.54
C SER A 77 9.85 -5.45 17.27
N LEU A 78 9.87 -6.31 16.24
CA LEU A 78 8.74 -7.16 15.88
C LEU A 78 8.76 -8.50 16.63
N ASN A 79 7.59 -8.98 17.02
CA ASN A 79 7.42 -10.30 17.63
C ASN A 79 7.74 -11.40 16.61
N ARG A 80 8.68 -12.30 16.94
CA ARG A 80 9.16 -13.38 16.06
C ARG A 80 8.11 -14.46 15.76
N ASN A 81 7.10 -14.60 16.62
CA ASN A 81 6.02 -15.58 16.47
C ASN A 81 4.87 -15.04 15.61
N THR A 82 4.88 -13.74 15.29
CA THR A 82 3.84 -13.11 14.51
C THR A 82 4.04 -13.41 13.02
N PRO A 83 3.00 -13.86 12.29
CA PRO A 83 3.07 -14.02 10.85
C PRO A 83 3.39 -12.69 10.16
N ILE A 84 4.45 -12.67 9.35
CA ILE A 84 4.89 -11.50 8.59
C ILE A 84 4.45 -11.63 7.14
N TYR A 85 3.71 -10.65 6.66
CA TYR A 85 3.34 -10.49 5.26
C TYR A 85 4.19 -9.38 4.66
N LEU A 86 4.90 -9.67 3.58
CA LEU A 86 5.97 -8.82 3.09
C LEU A 86 5.80 -8.52 1.61
N TYR A 87 5.97 -7.27 1.23
CA TYR A 87 6.02 -6.89 -0.17
C TYR A 87 6.93 -5.70 -0.42
N CYS A 88 7.30 -5.52 -1.68
CA CYS A 88 7.94 -4.31 -2.18
C CYS A 88 7.31 -3.93 -3.53
N LEU A 89 8.04 -3.23 -4.41
CA LEU A 89 7.47 -2.86 -5.72
C LEU A 89 7.21 -4.08 -6.62
N ALA A 90 8.22 -4.93 -6.83
CA ALA A 90 8.18 -6.02 -7.81
C ALA A 90 8.73 -7.38 -7.30
N GLY A 91 9.03 -7.48 -5.99
CA GLY A 91 9.49 -8.73 -5.35
C GLY A 91 10.96 -8.78 -4.92
N SER A 92 11.88 -8.07 -5.58
CA SER A 92 13.34 -8.23 -5.30
C SER A 92 13.74 -7.78 -3.88
N ARG A 93 13.29 -6.60 -3.45
CA ARG A 93 13.60 -6.06 -2.11
C ARG A 93 12.94 -6.88 -1.01
N SER A 94 11.70 -7.33 -1.22
CA SER A 94 10.99 -8.19 -0.26
C SER A 94 11.66 -9.56 -0.15
N SER A 95 12.16 -10.14 -1.24
CA SER A 95 12.92 -11.39 -1.17
C SER A 95 14.20 -11.24 -0.35
N ALA A 96 14.97 -10.16 -0.56
CA ALA A 96 16.16 -9.88 0.23
C ALA A 96 15.84 -9.58 1.70
N ALA A 97 14.74 -8.85 1.97
CA ALA A 97 14.25 -8.60 3.32
C ALA A 97 13.78 -9.88 4.02
N ALA A 98 13.09 -10.78 3.31
CA ALA A 98 12.66 -12.07 3.83
C ALA A 98 13.86 -12.94 4.24
N GLN A 99 14.94 -12.95 3.44
CA GLN A 99 16.17 -13.64 3.81
C GLN A 99 16.78 -13.09 5.11
N LYS A 100 16.84 -11.76 5.27
CA LYS A 100 17.29 -11.13 6.52
C LYS A 100 16.38 -11.47 7.69
N LEU A 101 15.06 -11.45 7.52
CA LEU A 101 14.10 -11.86 8.55
C LEU A 101 14.30 -13.31 8.96
N LYS A 102 14.44 -14.24 8.00
CA LYS A 102 14.73 -15.66 8.28
C LYS A 102 16.02 -15.84 9.07
N ALA A 103 17.09 -15.14 8.68
CA ALA A 103 18.36 -15.15 9.40
C ALA A 103 18.26 -14.56 10.83
N ASN A 104 17.25 -13.73 11.10
CA ASN A 104 16.97 -13.14 12.42
C ASN A 104 15.84 -13.88 13.18
N GLY A 105 15.57 -15.13 12.81
CA GLY A 105 14.69 -16.03 13.57
C GLY A 105 13.20 -15.91 13.28
N PHE A 106 12.79 -15.14 12.27
CA PHE A 106 11.40 -15.13 11.82
C PHE A 106 11.11 -16.38 10.97
N THR A 107 10.13 -17.18 11.37
CA THR A 107 9.82 -18.47 10.74
C THR A 107 8.57 -18.46 9.87
N ASN A 108 7.65 -17.52 10.10
CA ASN A 108 6.38 -17.41 9.37
C ASN A 108 6.36 -16.14 8.53
N ILE A 109 6.88 -16.22 7.29
CA ILE A 109 6.97 -15.10 6.36
C ILE A 109 6.27 -15.48 5.06
N LYS A 110 5.31 -14.66 4.66
CA LYS A 110 4.59 -14.77 3.38
C LYS A 110 4.92 -13.55 2.54
N GLN A 111 5.24 -13.75 1.28
CA GLN A 111 5.60 -12.72 0.33
C GLN A 111 4.50 -12.54 -0.70
N LEU A 112 4.29 -11.29 -1.13
CA LEU A 112 3.43 -10.98 -2.25
C LEU A 112 4.20 -11.19 -3.55
N ASP A 113 3.80 -12.20 -4.32
CA ASP A 113 4.38 -12.47 -5.63
C ASP A 113 4.10 -11.30 -6.59
N GLY A 114 5.14 -10.89 -7.33
CA GLY A 114 5.11 -9.70 -8.19
C GLY A 114 4.94 -8.35 -7.47
N GLY A 115 4.85 -8.34 -6.12
CA GLY A 115 4.80 -7.14 -5.29
C GLY A 115 3.62 -6.22 -5.55
N TYR A 116 3.80 -4.94 -5.23
CA TYR A 116 2.81 -3.88 -5.38
C TYR A 116 2.31 -3.73 -6.84
N LEU A 117 3.17 -3.96 -7.83
CA LEU A 117 2.77 -3.90 -9.25
C LEU A 117 1.75 -4.99 -9.59
N ALA A 118 1.97 -6.23 -9.16
CA ALA A 118 1.01 -7.31 -9.39
C ALA A 118 -0.31 -7.07 -8.65
N TRP A 119 -0.25 -6.55 -7.42
CA TRP A 119 -1.45 -6.13 -6.66
C TRP A 119 -2.28 -5.09 -7.41
N LYS A 120 -1.63 -4.09 -7.99
CA LYS A 120 -2.28 -3.06 -8.81
C LYS A 120 -2.85 -3.63 -10.11
N ASN A 121 -2.12 -4.50 -10.80
CA ASN A 121 -2.59 -5.13 -12.03
C ASN A 121 -3.86 -5.95 -11.80
N ASP A 122 -3.99 -6.56 -10.62
CA ASP A 122 -5.20 -7.27 -10.18
C ASP A 122 -6.32 -6.33 -9.68
N ASN A 123 -6.13 -5.01 -9.74
CA ASN A 123 -7.06 -3.97 -9.29
C ASN A 123 -7.49 -4.13 -7.82
N LEU A 124 -6.57 -4.55 -6.95
CA LEU A 124 -6.87 -4.75 -5.54
C LEU A 124 -6.74 -3.45 -4.72
N PRO A 125 -7.47 -3.31 -3.59
CA PRO A 125 -7.52 -2.08 -2.82
C PRO A 125 -6.16 -1.63 -2.27
N ILE A 126 -5.89 -0.33 -2.27
CA ILE A 126 -4.68 0.29 -1.71
C ILE A 126 -5.09 1.38 -0.71
N ALA A 127 -4.33 1.56 0.37
CA ALA A 127 -4.39 2.73 1.24
C ALA A 127 -3.69 3.92 0.59
N THR A 128 -4.35 4.47 -0.44
CA THR A 128 -4.13 5.85 -0.87
C THR A 128 -5.41 6.44 -1.43
N ASN A 129 -5.59 7.74 -1.23
CA ASN A 129 -6.69 8.51 -1.80
C ASN A 129 -6.46 8.88 -3.27
N SER A 130 -5.94 7.94 -4.03
CA SER A 130 -5.91 8.03 -5.48
C SER A 130 -5.96 6.63 -6.00
N ILE A 131 -7.16 6.19 -6.35
CA ILE A 131 -7.33 5.08 -7.27
C ILE A 131 -6.54 5.48 -8.52
N SER A 132 -5.32 4.95 -8.67
CA SER A 132 -4.55 5.07 -9.90
C SER A 132 -5.15 4.13 -10.94
N LYS A 133 -6.40 4.40 -11.31
CA LYS A 133 -6.98 3.88 -12.53
C LYS A 133 -6.53 4.86 -13.61
N ASP A 134 -6.04 4.35 -14.73
CA ASP A 134 -5.70 5.21 -15.88
C ASP A 134 -6.90 6.01 -16.40
N GLU A 135 -8.09 5.64 -15.95
CA GLU A 135 -9.35 6.32 -16.19
C GLU A 135 -10.22 6.27 -14.91
N TYR A 136 -10.64 7.43 -14.41
CA TYR A 136 -11.52 7.58 -13.26
C TYR A 136 -12.92 7.96 -13.74
N THR A 137 -13.92 7.14 -13.42
CA THR A 137 -15.27 7.28 -13.96
C THR A 137 -16.26 7.86 -12.94
N LYS A 138 -17.47 8.16 -13.43
CA LYS A 138 -18.59 8.55 -12.57
C LYS A 138 -18.95 7.48 -11.55
N ASP A 139 -18.88 6.21 -11.92
CA ASP A 139 -19.18 5.09 -11.03
C ASP A 139 -18.12 4.95 -9.93
N ASP A 140 -16.86 5.28 -10.22
CA ASP A 140 -15.79 5.29 -9.21
C ASP A 140 -16.10 6.38 -8.16
N LEU A 141 -16.46 7.59 -8.60
CA LEU A 141 -16.88 8.66 -7.68
C LEU A 141 -18.11 8.23 -6.87
N GLN A 142 -19.11 7.65 -7.54
CA GLN A 142 -20.35 7.23 -6.88
C GLN A 142 -20.08 6.23 -5.75
N LYS A 143 -19.22 5.24 -5.96
CA LYS A 143 -18.83 4.28 -4.91
C LYS A 143 -18.18 4.97 -3.71
N VAL A 144 -17.34 5.97 -3.94
CA VAL A 144 -16.73 6.76 -2.86
C VAL A 144 -17.79 7.53 -2.08
N LEU A 145 -18.73 8.16 -2.79
CA LEU A 145 -19.84 8.92 -2.23
C LEU A 145 -20.86 8.07 -1.46
N GLU A 146 -21.05 6.81 -1.85
CA GLU A 146 -21.93 5.85 -1.17
C GLU A 146 -21.28 5.23 0.07
N SER A 147 -19.95 5.13 0.10
CA SER A 147 -19.19 4.54 1.22
C SER A 147 -18.89 5.52 2.35
N HIS A 148 -19.09 6.81 2.15
CA HIS A 148 -18.74 7.85 3.12
C HIS A 148 -19.83 8.93 3.22
N THR A 149 -20.21 9.27 4.45
CA THR A 149 -21.22 10.32 4.71
C THR A 149 -20.76 11.70 4.21
N LYS A 150 -19.48 12.04 4.38
CA LYS A 150 -18.93 13.37 4.04
C LYS A 150 -17.61 13.23 3.29
N VAL A 151 -17.57 13.73 2.05
CA VAL A 151 -16.43 13.57 1.11
C VAL A 151 -16.02 14.92 0.54
N LEU A 152 -14.74 15.29 0.69
CA LEU A 152 -14.15 16.42 -0.04
C LEU A 152 -13.45 15.88 -1.28
N VAL A 153 -13.94 16.24 -2.46
CA VAL A 153 -13.31 15.87 -3.74
C VAL A 153 -12.41 17.02 -4.21
N ASP A 154 -11.13 16.74 -4.39
CA ASP A 154 -10.10 17.64 -4.92
C ASP A 154 -9.85 17.33 -6.40
N PHE A 155 -10.45 18.13 -7.28
CA PHE A 155 -10.22 18.08 -8.73
C PHE A 155 -8.95 18.86 -9.09
N ASN A 156 -7.96 18.14 -9.61
CA ASN A 156 -6.62 18.67 -9.84
C ASN A 156 -5.98 18.10 -11.12
N ALA A 157 -4.76 18.57 -11.43
CA ALA A 157 -3.89 18.00 -12.44
C ALA A 157 -2.41 18.23 -12.07
N PRO A 158 -1.47 17.38 -12.52
CA PRO A 158 -0.05 17.50 -12.18
C PRO A 158 0.62 18.73 -12.83
N TRP A 159 0.09 19.23 -13.95
CA TRP A 159 0.58 20.43 -14.65
C TRP A 159 -0.01 21.73 -14.08
N CYS A 160 -0.98 21.65 -13.17
CA CYS A 160 -1.64 22.80 -12.58
C CYS A 160 -0.83 23.36 -11.40
N GLY A 161 -0.08 24.43 -11.64
CA GLY A 161 0.75 25.10 -10.62
C GLY A 161 0.00 25.42 -9.31
N PRO A 162 -1.17 26.07 -9.35
CA PRO A 162 -1.97 26.33 -8.14
C PRO A 162 -2.43 25.05 -7.41
N CYS A 163 -2.70 23.96 -8.15
CA CYS A 163 -3.03 22.67 -7.57
C CYS A 163 -1.85 22.09 -6.77
N LEU A 164 -0.61 22.23 -7.28
CA LEU A 164 0.59 21.80 -6.57
C LEU A 164 0.80 22.57 -5.26
N VAL A 165 0.44 23.86 -5.23
CA VAL A 165 0.47 24.70 -4.02
C VAL A 165 -0.63 24.29 -3.02
N LEU A 166 -1.78 23.86 -3.51
CA LEU A 166 -2.92 23.42 -2.70
C LEU A 166 -2.71 22.01 -2.11
N ALA A 167 -2.08 21.10 -2.86
CA ALA A 167 -1.85 19.71 -2.47
C ALA A 167 -1.28 19.48 -1.05
N PRO A 168 -0.21 20.16 -0.60
CA PRO A 168 0.29 20.00 0.77
C PRO A 168 -0.70 20.49 1.83
N LYS A 169 -1.55 21.48 1.51
CA LYS A 169 -2.62 21.95 2.40
C LYS A 169 -3.71 20.88 2.53
N ILE A 170 -4.13 20.28 1.42
CA ILE A 170 -5.11 19.17 1.41
C ILE A 170 -4.57 17.97 2.20
N LYS A 171 -3.29 17.61 2.05
CA LYS A 171 -2.66 16.56 2.87
C LYS A 171 -2.72 16.86 4.37
N LYS A 172 -2.58 18.12 4.77
CA LYS A 172 -2.70 18.52 6.18
C LYS A 172 -4.16 18.40 6.66
N ILE A 173 -5.11 18.84 5.85
CA ILE A 173 -6.54 18.72 6.13
C ILE A 173 -6.97 17.27 6.28
N GLU A 174 -6.51 16.38 5.41
CA GLU A 174 -6.79 14.94 5.48
C GLU A 174 -6.38 14.33 6.84
N LYS A 175 -5.20 14.71 7.35
CA LYS A 175 -4.72 14.29 8.68
C LYS A 175 -5.56 14.91 9.80
N GLU A 176 -5.92 16.18 9.70
CA GLU A 176 -6.71 16.89 10.73
C GLU A 176 -8.17 16.40 10.81
N PHE A 177 -8.73 15.94 9.70
CA PHE A 177 -10.14 15.52 9.57
C PHE A 177 -10.30 14.00 9.40
N THR A 178 -9.28 13.22 9.74
CA THR A 178 -9.34 11.75 9.70
C THR A 178 -10.56 11.23 10.46
N GLY A 179 -11.36 10.38 9.80
CA GLY A 179 -12.61 9.83 10.33
C GLY A 179 -13.82 10.79 10.32
N LYS A 180 -13.64 12.07 9.94
CA LYS A 180 -14.73 13.06 9.84
C LYS A 180 -15.07 13.43 8.41
N VAL A 181 -14.06 13.55 7.54
CA VAL A 181 -14.21 13.86 6.13
C VAL A 181 -13.27 12.95 5.35
N PHE A 182 -13.82 12.18 4.41
CA PHE A 182 -13.01 11.43 3.46
C PHE A 182 -12.53 12.37 2.35
N ILE A 183 -11.26 12.28 1.95
CA ILE A 183 -10.69 13.16 0.93
C ILE A 183 -10.47 12.35 -0.34
N GLU A 184 -11.21 12.64 -1.41
CA GLU A 184 -11.01 12.00 -2.71
C GLU A 184 -10.25 12.94 -3.64
N ARG A 185 -9.27 12.44 -4.41
CA ARG A 185 -8.51 13.25 -5.37
C ARG A 185 -8.76 12.76 -6.78
N VAL A 186 -9.26 13.63 -7.63
CA VAL A 186 -9.61 13.31 -9.02
C VAL A 186 -8.71 14.10 -9.95
N ASN A 187 -7.86 13.40 -10.71
CA ASN A 187 -7.11 14.01 -11.79
C ASN A 187 -8.05 14.22 -12.99
N VAL A 188 -8.24 15.47 -13.39
CA VAL A 188 -9.17 15.82 -14.47
C VAL A 188 -8.80 15.24 -15.83
N ASP A 189 -7.50 15.05 -16.10
CA ASP A 189 -7.00 14.44 -17.35
C ASP A 189 -7.33 12.95 -17.42
N LYS A 190 -7.46 12.32 -16.25
CA LYS A 190 -7.79 10.90 -16.11
C LYS A 190 -9.30 10.69 -15.94
N ALA A 191 -10.09 11.76 -15.85
CA ALA A 191 -11.53 11.70 -15.60
C ALA A 191 -12.37 12.55 -16.59
N PRO A 192 -12.07 12.59 -17.90
CA PRO A 192 -12.66 13.58 -18.81
C PRO A 192 -14.20 13.48 -18.92
N ALA A 193 -14.76 12.27 -18.93
CA ALA A 193 -16.21 12.09 -18.98
C ALA A 193 -16.90 12.55 -17.68
N LEU A 194 -16.26 12.29 -16.53
CA LEU A 194 -16.75 12.73 -15.23
C LEU A 194 -16.72 14.26 -15.13
N THR A 195 -15.57 14.87 -15.44
CA THR A 195 -15.38 16.32 -15.33
C THR A 195 -16.30 17.08 -16.27
N GLN A 196 -16.52 16.58 -17.49
CA GLN A 196 -17.52 17.10 -18.41
C GLN A 196 -18.93 16.99 -17.82
N SER A 197 -19.32 15.83 -17.29
CA SER A 197 -20.66 15.62 -16.71
C SER A 197 -20.94 16.51 -15.49
N MET A 198 -19.89 16.86 -14.74
CA MET A 198 -19.96 17.75 -13.59
C MET A 198 -19.75 19.23 -13.97
N ASN A 199 -19.56 19.54 -15.26
CA ASN A 199 -19.29 20.88 -15.78
C ASN A 199 -18.11 21.58 -15.06
N ILE A 200 -17.03 20.83 -14.83
CA ILE A 200 -15.79 21.35 -14.22
C ILE A 200 -15.03 22.14 -15.29
N ARG A 201 -14.88 23.44 -15.07
CA ARG A 201 -14.28 24.39 -16.04
C ARG A 201 -12.92 24.92 -15.62
N SER A 202 -12.57 24.78 -14.35
CA SER A 202 -11.35 25.32 -13.76
C SER A 202 -10.83 24.35 -12.69
N ILE A 203 -9.51 24.35 -12.51
CA ILE A 203 -8.83 23.67 -11.41
C ILE A 203 -7.79 24.62 -10.79
N PRO A 204 -7.48 24.47 -9.49
CA PRO A 204 -8.04 23.50 -8.55
C PRO A 204 -9.49 23.81 -8.19
N LEU A 205 -10.28 22.76 -7.99
CA LEU A 205 -11.67 22.83 -7.55
C LEU A 205 -11.88 21.82 -6.42
N LEU A 206 -12.34 22.29 -5.27
CA LEU A 206 -12.76 21.44 -4.16
C LEU A 206 -14.29 21.38 -4.13
N VAL A 207 -14.87 20.19 -4.12
CA VAL A 207 -16.32 20.01 -3.95
C VAL A 207 -16.58 19.16 -2.73
N LEU A 208 -17.35 19.69 -1.78
CA LEU A 208 -17.79 18.94 -0.62
C LEU A 208 -19.12 18.26 -0.92
N PHE A 209 -19.17 16.96 -0.65
CA PHE A 209 -20.35 16.14 -0.72
C PHE A 209 -20.78 15.70 0.67
N GLU A 210 -22.08 15.62 0.87
CA GLU A 210 -22.69 15.04 2.06
C GLU A 210 -23.87 14.17 1.65
N ASN A 211 -23.89 12.92 2.12
CA ASN A 211 -24.85 11.89 1.73
C ASN A 211 -24.99 11.76 0.20
N GLY A 212 -23.85 11.73 -0.49
CA GLY A 212 -23.74 11.62 -1.94
C GLY A 212 -24.18 12.84 -2.75
N LYS A 213 -24.58 13.94 -2.11
CA LYS A 213 -24.99 15.17 -2.81
C LYS A 213 -23.92 16.26 -2.68
N PRO A 214 -23.59 17.00 -3.76
CA PRO A 214 -22.70 18.14 -3.66
C PRO A 214 -23.40 19.25 -2.86
N ILE A 215 -22.76 19.74 -1.80
CA ILE A 215 -23.33 20.76 -0.90
C ILE A 215 -22.67 22.13 -1.07
N LYS A 216 -21.36 22.17 -1.36
CA LYS A 216 -20.63 23.42 -1.58
C LYS A 216 -19.35 23.18 -2.39
N ALA A 217 -18.85 24.22 -3.03
CA ALA A 217 -17.62 24.19 -3.82
C ALA A 217 -16.70 25.38 -3.50
N LEU A 218 -15.40 25.18 -3.66
CA LEU A 218 -14.37 26.21 -3.57
C LEU A 218 -13.45 26.12 -4.79
N GLU A 219 -13.31 27.24 -5.50
CA GLU A 219 -12.43 27.36 -6.65
C GLU A 219 -11.10 28.01 -6.28
N GLY A 220 -10.04 27.63 -6.99
CA GLY A 220 -8.74 28.28 -6.89
C GLY A 220 -7.93 27.88 -5.65
N ASN A 221 -6.79 28.54 -5.48
CA ASN A 221 -5.88 28.25 -4.38
C ASN A 221 -6.41 28.83 -3.07
N GLN A 222 -6.84 27.97 -2.15
CA GLN A 222 -7.40 28.34 -0.86
C GLN A 222 -6.34 28.27 0.26
N SER A 223 -6.47 29.10 1.29
CA SER A 223 -5.67 28.98 2.52
C SER A 223 -6.15 27.81 3.38
N LEU A 224 -5.29 27.32 4.27
CA LEU A 224 -5.69 26.28 5.24
C LEU A 224 -6.87 26.74 6.12
N LYS A 225 -6.95 28.02 6.45
CA LYS A 225 -8.03 28.57 7.28
C LYS A 225 -9.37 28.47 6.54
N GLU A 226 -9.40 28.88 5.28
CA GLU A 226 -10.60 28.82 4.44
C GLU A 226 -11.06 27.38 4.25
N ILE A 227 -10.14 26.45 3.96
CA ILE A 227 -10.49 25.03 3.79
C ILE A 227 -11.08 24.45 5.09
N ARG A 228 -10.53 24.80 6.26
CA ARG A 228 -11.10 24.36 7.55
C ARG A 228 -12.51 24.89 7.78
N GLN A 229 -12.73 26.18 7.53
CA GLN A 229 -14.05 26.81 7.65
C GLN A 229 -15.04 26.19 6.67
N PHE A 230 -14.56 25.84 5.48
CA PHE A 230 -15.35 25.15 4.47
C PHE A 230 -15.72 23.72 4.84
N LEU A 231 -14.98 23.03 5.71
CA LEU A 231 -15.31 21.67 6.13
C LEU A 231 -16.24 21.58 7.35
N GLN A 232 -16.38 22.69 8.08
CA GLN A 232 -17.36 22.84 9.15
C GLN A 232 -18.77 22.94 8.53
#